data_AF-A0A7M3Z4P4-F1
#
_entry.id   AF-A0A7M3Z4P4-F1
#
_cell.length_a   1.000
_cell.length_b   1.000
_cell.length_c   1.000
_cell.angle_alpha   90.00
_cell.angle_beta   90.00
_cell.angle_gamma   90.00
#
_symmetry.space_group_name_H-M   'P 1'
#
loop_
_entity.id
_entity.type
_entity.pdbx_description
1 polymer ?
#
loop_
_entity_poly.entity_id
_entity_poly.type
_entity_poly.pdbx_seq_one_letter_code
_entity_poly.pdbx_strand_id
1 'polypeptide(L)'
;GSDFLIINLPAYSSKDFSVTMVAPEDLKDSEEAQFEFRVTPMNNETPFDDAYVQKFTFSYMTECSGANCLFRELVNPEPQTIVFYVVLLALLFYARGRSGRSEEAYDDASFYDDFEKEVEPIDDEDDLPAPVLAQEDEDDELELLEELEDL
;
A
#
# COMPACT_ATOMS: atom_id res chain seq x y z
N GLY A 1 30.91 -19.56 -10.28
CA GLY A 1 29.72 -20.37 -10.60
C GLY A 1 28.96 -19.60 -11.65
N SER A 2 28.68 -20.22 -12.79
CA SER A 2 27.93 -19.56 -13.87
C SER A 2 26.44 -19.57 -13.56
N ASP A 3 25.77 -18.47 -13.89
CA ASP A 3 24.39 -18.12 -13.56
C ASP A 3 23.31 -18.89 -14.35
N PHE A 4 23.69 -20.01 -14.98
CA PHE A 4 22.79 -20.82 -15.80
C PHE A 4 23.16 -22.30 -15.75
N LEU A 5 22.14 -23.15 -15.79
CA LEU A 5 22.25 -24.61 -15.84
C LEU A 5 21.80 -25.09 -17.22
N ILE A 6 22.69 -25.78 -17.96
CA ILE A 6 22.35 -26.41 -19.23
C ILE A 6 22.05 -27.90 -19.01
N ILE A 7 20.89 -28.35 -19.49
CA ILE A 7 20.48 -29.75 -19.46
C ILE A 7 20.24 -30.22 -20.89
N ASN A 8 20.89 -31.31 -21.29
CA ASN A 8 20.69 -31.94 -22.60
C ASN A 8 19.63 -33.04 -22.50
N LEU A 9 18.65 -33.00 -23.41
CA LEU A 9 17.59 -34.00 -23.52
C LEU A 9 17.63 -34.64 -24.92
N PRO A 10 17.62 -35.97 -25.04
CA PRO A 10 17.58 -36.62 -26.35
C PRO A 10 16.22 -36.41 -27.03
N ALA A 11 16.21 -36.49 -28.36
CA ALA A 11 15.00 -36.33 -29.16
C ALA A 11 13.93 -37.37 -28.76
N TYR A 12 12.67 -36.94 -28.74
CA TYR A 12 11.50 -37.76 -28.38
C TYR A 12 11.54 -38.35 -26.97
N SER A 13 12.38 -37.81 -26.08
CA SER A 13 12.42 -38.18 -24.66
C SER A 13 11.63 -37.18 -23.82
N SER A 14 10.96 -37.67 -22.79
CA SER A 14 10.46 -36.85 -21.68
C SER A 14 11.36 -37.01 -20.46
N LYS A 15 11.58 -35.93 -19.73
CA LYS A 15 12.17 -35.94 -18.39
C LYS A 15 11.46 -34.94 -17.52
N ASP A 16 11.28 -35.34 -16.28
CA ASP A 16 10.82 -34.47 -15.21
C ASP A 16 12.04 -33.92 -14.47
N PHE A 17 12.02 -32.63 -14.17
CA PHE A 17 13.02 -31.96 -13.35
C PHE A 17 12.32 -31.20 -12.23
N SER A 18 12.95 -31.19 -11.06
CA SER A 18 12.52 -30.39 -9.92
C SER A 18 13.61 -29.36 -9.64
N VAL A 19 13.20 -28.10 -9.50
CA VAL A 19 14.07 -26.99 -9.11
C VAL A 19 13.69 -26.62 -7.68
N THR A 20 14.65 -26.78 -6.76
CA THR A 20 14.50 -26.29 -5.39
C THR A 20 15.20 -24.95 -5.29
N MET A 21 14.43 -23.91 -5.00
CA MET A 21 14.94 -22.57 -4.76
C MET A 21 15.11 -22.39 -3.25
N VAL A 22 16.25 -21.84 -2.85
CA VAL A 22 16.53 -21.50 -1.45
C VAL A 22 16.64 -19.99 -1.38
N ALA A 23 15.70 -19.38 -0.66
CA ALA A 23 15.74 -17.95 -0.40
C ALA A 23 16.97 -17.61 0.46
N PRO A 24 17.66 -16.49 0.19
CA PRO A 24 18.69 -16.00 1.09
C PRO A 24 18.08 -15.65 2.45
N GLU A 25 18.89 -15.66 3.50
CA GLU A 25 18.42 -15.22 4.82
C GLU A 25 17.89 -13.80 4.74
N ASP A 26 18.50 -12.93 3.91
CA ASP A 26 18.15 -11.53 3.66
C ASP A 26 17.04 -11.33 2.62
N LEU A 27 15.93 -12.06 2.76
CA LEU A 27 14.72 -11.84 1.99
C LEU A 27 14.11 -10.45 2.25
N LYS A 28 13.86 -9.70 1.18
CA LYS A 28 12.99 -8.52 1.16
C LYS A 28 11.58 -8.93 0.76
N ASP A 29 10.57 -8.24 1.27
CA ASP A 29 9.19 -8.46 0.85
C ASP A 29 8.97 -7.90 -0.57
N SER A 30 8.06 -8.49 -1.34
CA SER A 30 7.68 -8.01 -2.68
C SER A 30 8.85 -7.90 -3.69
N GLU A 31 9.95 -8.61 -3.45
CA GLU A 31 11.07 -8.68 -4.40
C GLU A 31 10.74 -9.70 -5.50
N GLU A 32 10.85 -9.27 -6.76
CA GLU A 32 10.55 -10.12 -7.91
C GLU A 32 11.82 -10.79 -8.44
N ALA A 33 11.84 -12.11 -8.39
CA ALA A 33 12.83 -12.94 -9.05
C ALA A 33 12.24 -13.48 -10.37
N GLN A 34 12.82 -13.07 -11.50
CA GLN A 34 12.42 -13.56 -12.82
C GLN A 34 13.33 -14.69 -13.28
N PHE A 35 12.73 -15.78 -13.72
CA PHE A 35 13.43 -16.91 -14.30
C PHE A 35 13.04 -17.09 -15.77
N GLU A 36 14.04 -17.27 -16.63
CA GLU A 36 13.86 -17.59 -18.04
C GLU A 36 14.25 -19.05 -18.29
N PHE A 37 13.28 -19.86 -18.71
CA PHE A 37 13.54 -21.19 -19.25
C PHE A 37 13.61 -21.11 -20.78
N ARG A 38 14.80 -21.38 -21.32
CA ARG A 38 15.06 -21.36 -22.76
C ARG A 38 15.31 -22.77 -23.27
N VAL A 39 14.48 -23.21 -24.21
CA VAL A 39 14.64 -24.49 -24.90
C VAL A 39 15.14 -24.22 -26.31
N THR A 40 16.33 -24.72 -26.63
CA THR A 40 16.91 -24.60 -27.97
C THR A 40 17.12 -25.99 -28.55
N PRO A 41 16.44 -26.35 -29.65
CA PRO A 41 16.72 -27.61 -30.31
C PRO A 41 18.13 -27.58 -30.90
N MET A 42 18.91 -28.64 -30.67
CA MET A 42 20.26 -28.78 -31.21
C MET A 42 20.35 -30.04 -32.09
N ASN A 43 21.01 -29.91 -33.24
CA ASN A 43 21.41 -31.03 -34.10
C ASN A 43 22.93 -30.98 -34.30
N ASN A 44 23.54 -32.15 -34.56
CA ASN A 44 24.98 -32.32 -34.71
C ASN A 44 25.54 -31.71 -36.01
N GLU A 45 24.69 -31.45 -37.01
CA GLU A 45 25.13 -30.95 -38.32
C GLU A 45 24.84 -29.44 -38.53
N THR A 46 23.71 -28.94 -38.04
CA THR A 46 23.34 -27.51 -38.13
C THR A 46 22.46 -27.06 -36.96
N PRO A 47 22.66 -25.84 -36.41
CA PRO A 47 21.72 -25.26 -35.47
C PRO A 47 20.38 -24.96 -36.16
N PHE A 48 19.28 -25.11 -35.41
CA PHE A 48 17.96 -24.69 -35.88
C PHE A 48 17.83 -23.17 -35.86
N ASP A 49 16.92 -22.66 -36.68
CA ASP A 49 16.57 -21.23 -36.71
C ASP A 49 16.01 -20.78 -35.34
N ASP A 50 16.17 -19.48 -35.03
CA ASP A 50 15.71 -18.88 -33.78
C ASP A 50 14.18 -18.97 -33.62
N ALA A 51 13.46 -19.14 -34.72
CA ALA A 51 12.02 -19.39 -34.73
C ALA A 51 11.61 -20.67 -33.97
N TYR A 52 12.54 -21.61 -33.75
CA TYR A 52 12.29 -22.85 -33.02
C TYR A 52 12.71 -22.77 -31.54
N VAL A 53 13.26 -21.63 -31.09
CA VAL A 53 13.60 -21.40 -29.69
C VAL A 53 12.33 -21.06 -28.92
N GLN A 54 12.05 -21.85 -27.88
CA GLN A 54 10.94 -21.58 -26.98
C GLN A 54 11.48 -20.95 -25.70
N LYS A 55 10.81 -19.90 -25.24
CA LYS A 55 11.12 -19.19 -24.01
C LYS A 55 9.89 -19.18 -23.12
N PHE A 56 10.08 -19.55 -21.86
CA PHE A 56 9.06 -19.46 -20.83
C PHE A 56 9.63 -18.67 -19.67
N THR A 57 8.94 -17.60 -19.28
CA THR A 57 9.32 -16.79 -18.13
C THR A 57 8.37 -17.08 -16.98
N PHE A 58 8.92 -17.23 -15.78
CA PHE A 58 8.15 -17.29 -14.55
C PHE A 58 8.69 -16.27 -13.56
N SER A 59 7.78 -15.46 -13.03
CA SER A 59 8.08 -14.50 -11.98
C SER A 59 7.69 -15.10 -10.64
N TYR A 60 8.59 -15.04 -9.68
CA TYR A 60 8.34 -15.37 -8.29
C TYR A 60 8.48 -14.12 -7.45
N MET A 61 7.48 -13.84 -6.62
CA MET A 61 7.50 -12.74 -5.66
C MET A 61 7.77 -13.31 -4.28
N THR A 62 8.70 -12.69 -3.57
CA THR A 62 9.04 -13.10 -2.21
C THR A 62 8.04 -12.54 -1.22
N GLU A 63 7.70 -13.33 -0.20
CA GLU A 63 6.86 -12.90 0.92
C GLU A 63 7.70 -12.94 2.20
N CYS A 64 7.72 -11.84 2.95
CA CYS A 64 8.41 -11.77 4.23
C CYS A 64 7.43 -11.36 5.33
N SER A 65 7.31 -12.18 6.38
CA SER A 65 6.38 -11.95 7.49
C SER A 65 7.09 -11.74 8.83
N GLY A 66 6.44 -10.97 9.71
CA GLY A 66 6.89 -10.73 11.09
C GLY A 66 7.82 -9.52 11.26
N ALA A 67 8.29 -9.31 12.49
CA ALA A 67 9.06 -8.13 12.87
C ALA A 67 10.42 -8.02 12.16
N ASN A 68 11.01 -9.14 11.74
CA ASN A 68 12.29 -9.13 11.03
C ASN A 68 12.18 -8.44 9.66
N CYS A 69 11.02 -8.56 8.99
CA CYS A 69 10.73 -7.85 7.75
C CYS A 69 10.75 -6.32 7.96
N LEU A 70 10.09 -5.85 9.03
CA LEU A 70 10.03 -4.43 9.37
C LEU A 70 11.43 -3.81 9.60
N PHE A 71 12.33 -4.53 10.28
CA PHE A 71 13.70 -4.05 10.49
C PHE A 71 14.50 -3.97 9.19
N ARG A 72 14.24 -4.86 8.23
CA ARG A 72 14.88 -4.82 6.91
C ARG A 72 14.36 -3.68 6.06
N GLU A 73 13.05 -3.47 6.12
CA GLU A 73 12.39 -2.35 5.47
C GLU A 73 12.92 -0.99 6.00
N LEU A 74 13.35 -0.93 7.27
CA LEU A 74 14.01 0.25 7.83
C LEU A 74 15.41 0.52 7.24
N VAL A 75 16.18 -0.53 6.94
CA VAL A 75 17.56 -0.42 6.42
C VAL A 75 17.57 -0.24 4.89
N ASN A 76 16.62 -0.85 4.18
CA ASN A 76 16.48 -0.78 2.73
C ASN A 76 15.01 -0.60 2.32
N PRO A 77 14.46 0.62 2.46
CA PRO A 77 13.05 0.87 2.26
C PRO A 77 12.65 0.82 0.78
N GLU A 78 11.50 0.26 0.53
CA GLU A 78 10.75 0.40 -0.71
C GLU A 78 10.28 1.84 -0.93
N PRO A 79 10.06 2.24 -2.19
CA PRO A 79 9.48 3.55 -2.51
C PRO A 79 8.20 3.85 -1.74
N GLN A 80 7.38 2.83 -1.47
CA GLN A 80 6.13 2.96 -0.73
C GLN A 80 6.38 3.30 0.75
N THR A 81 7.33 2.62 1.39
CA THR A 81 7.73 2.86 2.78
C THR A 81 8.40 4.23 2.94
N ILE A 82 9.14 4.71 1.93
CA ILE A 82 9.69 6.07 1.95
C ILE A 82 8.56 7.10 2.05
N VAL A 83 7.49 6.94 1.28
CA VAL A 83 6.31 7.84 1.36
C VAL A 83 5.71 7.80 2.75
N PHE A 84 5.55 6.60 3.32
CA PHE A 84 5.06 6.44 4.69
C PHE A 84 5.91 7.21 5.71
N TYR A 85 7.25 7.11 5.62
CA TYR A 85 8.14 7.87 6.51
C TYR A 85 8.00 9.38 6.37
N VAL A 86 7.83 9.88 5.15
CA VAL A 86 7.62 11.32 4.91
C VAL A 86 6.32 11.79 5.55
N VAL A 87 5.23 11.03 5.39
CA VAL A 87 3.94 11.33 6.00
C VAL A 87 4.04 11.31 7.54
N LEU A 88 4.70 10.31 8.09
CA LEU A 88 4.88 10.18 9.54
C LEU A 88 5.66 11.37 10.11
N LEU A 89 6.76 11.77 9.45
CA LEU A 89 7.52 12.96 9.84
C LEU A 89 6.67 14.23 9.75
N ALA A 90 5.91 14.42 8.67
CA ALA A 90 5.02 15.57 8.52
C ALA A 90 4.00 15.65 9.66
N LEU A 91 3.39 14.53 10.05
CA LEU A 91 2.46 14.45 11.17
C LEU A 91 3.14 14.80 12.50
N LEU A 92 4.37 14.34 12.74
CA LEU A 92 5.13 14.67 13.94
C LEU A 92 5.46 16.17 14.03
N PHE A 93 5.87 16.78 12.92
CA PHE A 93 6.10 18.22 12.86
C PHE A 93 4.81 19.02 13.05
N TYR A 94 3.71 18.58 12.44
CA TYR A 94 2.39 19.19 12.59
C TYR A 94 1.91 19.13 14.04
N ALA A 95 1.97 17.95 14.68
CA ALA A 95 1.57 17.76 16.07
C ALA A 95 2.43 18.60 17.04
N ARG A 96 3.73 18.69 16.79
CA ARG A 96 4.63 19.53 17.59
C ARG A 96 4.29 21.02 17.46
N GLY A 97 3.90 21.48 16.27
CA GLY A 97 3.42 22.85 16.02
C GLY A 97 2.10 23.18 16.72
N ARG A 98 1.29 22.18 17.07
CA ARG A 98 0.03 22.32 17.81
C ARG A 98 0.21 22.30 19.33
N SER A 99 1.18 21.53 19.85
CA SER A 99 1.40 21.34 21.31
C SER A 99 1.69 22.61 22.11
N GLY A 100 2.00 23.74 21.45
CA GLY A 100 2.21 25.05 22.09
C GLY A 100 1.05 26.04 21.95
N ARG A 101 -0.04 25.68 21.28
CA ARG A 101 -1.27 26.49 21.24
C ARG A 101 -2.22 25.96 22.31
N SER A 102 -2.44 26.75 23.34
CA SER A 102 -3.55 26.55 24.28
C SER A 102 -4.86 26.44 23.51
N GLU A 103 -5.84 25.82 24.15
CA GLU A 103 -7.24 25.59 23.74
C GLU A 103 -7.95 26.79 23.10
N GLU A 104 -7.39 27.99 23.21
CA GLU A 104 -7.94 29.26 22.73
C GLU A 104 -7.84 29.48 21.20
N ALA A 105 -7.13 28.62 20.47
CA ALA A 105 -7.02 28.73 19.00
C ALA A 105 -8.08 27.93 18.22
N TYR A 106 -9.07 27.35 18.91
CA TYR A 106 -10.19 26.65 18.27
C TYR A 106 -11.36 27.57 17.91
N ASP A 107 -11.31 28.86 18.28
CA ASP A 107 -12.41 29.81 18.08
C ASP A 107 -12.18 30.82 16.94
N ASP A 108 -11.31 30.49 15.97
CA ASP A 108 -11.10 31.36 14.79
C ASP A 108 -11.35 30.58 13.49
N ALA A 109 -12.64 30.41 13.22
CA ALA A 109 -13.31 30.83 11.99
C ALA A 109 -12.69 30.53 10.60
N SER A 110 -11.78 29.57 10.43
CA SER A 110 -11.17 29.32 9.11
C SER A 110 -11.88 28.26 8.26
N PHE A 111 -12.98 27.67 8.73
CA PHE A 111 -13.76 26.69 7.94
C PHE A 111 -14.96 27.32 7.22
N TYR A 112 -15.42 28.49 7.67
CA TYR A 112 -16.58 29.19 7.08
C TYR A 112 -16.20 30.18 5.97
N ASP A 113 -14.95 30.67 5.93
CA ASP A 113 -14.50 31.69 4.96
C ASP A 113 -14.42 31.16 3.51
N ASP A 114 -14.33 29.84 3.31
CA ASP A 114 -14.33 29.23 1.96
C ASP A 114 -15.75 29.07 1.37
N PHE A 115 -16.79 29.12 2.20
CA PHE A 115 -18.18 28.94 1.76
C PHE A 115 -18.89 30.28 1.44
N GLU A 116 -18.42 31.41 1.98
CA GLU A 116 -19.00 32.73 1.72
C GLU A 116 -18.66 33.32 0.34
N LYS A 117 -17.74 32.70 -0.42
CA LYS A 117 -17.31 33.25 -1.72
C LYS A 117 -18.30 32.97 -2.86
N GLU A 118 -19.27 32.08 -2.68
CA GLU A 118 -20.14 31.61 -3.76
C GLU A 118 -21.61 31.50 -3.35
N VAL A 119 -22.16 32.55 -2.73
CA VAL A 119 -23.62 32.71 -2.61
C VAL A 119 -23.97 34.17 -2.93
N GLU A 120 -24.47 34.40 -4.15
CA GLU A 120 -25.16 35.65 -4.48
C GLU A 120 -26.33 35.86 -3.50
N PRO A 121 -26.56 37.07 -2.99
CA PRO A 121 -27.60 37.31 -1.99
C PRO A 121 -28.98 37.05 -2.60
N ILE A 122 -29.64 36.00 -2.14
CA ILE A 122 -31.08 35.84 -2.33
C ILE A 122 -31.75 36.78 -1.33
N ASP A 123 -32.48 37.75 -1.88
CA ASP A 123 -33.31 38.71 -1.17
C ASP A 123 -34.52 37.97 -0.59
N ASP A 124 -34.44 37.57 0.68
CA ASP A 124 -35.52 36.93 1.42
C ASP A 124 -35.99 37.83 2.58
N GLU A 125 -36.43 39.06 2.25
CA GLU A 125 -37.55 39.66 2.99
C GLU A 125 -38.81 38.84 2.68
N ASP A 126 -39.00 37.67 3.30
CA ASP A 126 -40.35 37.10 3.54
C ASP A 126 -40.30 35.78 4.35
N ASP A 127 -40.96 35.82 5.51
CA ASP A 127 -41.71 34.70 6.12
C ASP A 127 -40.95 33.43 6.57
N LEU A 128 -39.98 33.57 7.50
CA LEU A 128 -39.50 32.43 8.30
C LEU A 128 -40.23 32.40 9.66
N PRO A 129 -40.99 31.33 9.99
CA PRO A 129 -41.62 31.20 11.30
C PRO A 129 -40.55 31.03 12.39
N ALA A 130 -40.80 31.62 13.57
CA ALA A 130 -39.87 31.58 14.69
C ALA A 130 -39.45 30.13 15.02
N PRO A 131 -38.14 29.87 15.21
CA PRO A 131 -37.66 28.52 15.48
C PRO A 131 -38.28 28.00 16.78
N VAL A 132 -38.81 26.78 16.72
CA VAL A 132 -39.32 26.08 17.89
C VAL A 132 -38.12 25.70 18.76
N LEU A 133 -37.98 26.37 19.90
CA LEU A 133 -36.99 26.00 20.89
C LEU A 133 -37.42 24.65 21.50
N ALA A 134 -36.66 23.59 21.22
CA ALA A 134 -36.74 22.38 22.01
C ALA A 134 -36.38 22.75 23.45
N GLN A 135 -37.21 22.35 24.41
CA GLN A 135 -36.87 22.48 25.82
C GLN A 135 -35.63 21.62 26.06
N GLU A 136 -34.64 22.18 26.74
CA GLU A 136 -33.43 21.48 27.17
C GLU A 136 -33.83 20.41 28.18
N ASP A 137 -34.18 19.22 27.68
CA ASP A 137 -34.24 18.01 28.49
C ASP A 137 -32.80 17.45 28.53
N GLU A 138 -32.06 17.84 29.57
CA GLU A 138 -30.65 17.46 29.81
C GLU A 138 -30.44 15.96 30.15
N ASP A 139 -31.47 15.11 30.00
CA ASP A 139 -31.47 13.75 30.56
C ASP A 139 -31.31 12.61 29.51
N ASP A 140 -31.32 12.87 28.20
CA ASP A 140 -31.39 11.79 27.17
C ASP A 140 -30.05 11.38 26.52
N GLU A 141 -28.91 11.99 26.88
CA GLU A 141 -27.62 11.73 26.19
C GLU A 141 -26.71 10.71 26.88
N LEU A 142 -27.07 10.21 28.07
CA LEU A 142 -26.21 9.30 28.85
C LEU A 142 -26.68 7.84 28.87
N GLU A 143 -27.88 7.52 28.38
CA GLU A 143 -28.40 6.13 28.35
C GLU A 143 -27.84 5.30 27.16
N LEU A 144 -27.45 5.96 26.06
CA LEU A 144 -26.97 5.29 24.83
C LEU A 144 -25.51 4.80 24.87
N LEU A 145 -24.71 5.28 25.82
CA LEU A 145 -23.29 4.90 25.94
C LEU A 145 -23.10 3.61 26.73
N GLU A 146 -24.04 3.25 27.62
CA GLU A 146 -23.97 2.04 28.45
C GLU A 146 -24.29 0.77 27.64
N GLU A 147 -25.11 0.86 26.58
CA GLU A 147 -25.47 -0.30 25.73
C GLU A 147 -24.32 -0.75 24.78
N LEU A 148 -23.34 0.11 24.50
CA LEU A 148 -22.23 -0.20 23.57
C LEU A 148 -21.05 -0.93 24.23
N GLU A 149 -20.99 -0.98 25.57
CA GLU A 149 -19.88 -1.61 26.30
C GLU A 149 -20.03 -3.13 26.44
N ASP A 150 -21.24 -3.67 26.18
CA ASP A 150 -21.56 -5.11 26.35
C ASP A 150 -21.62 -5.90 25.02
N LEU A 151 -21.06 -5.37 23.91
CA LEU A 151 -20.97 -6.05 22.59
C LEU A 151 -19.55 -6.52 22.23
#